data_AF-A0A7X9KM62-F1
#
_entry.id   AF-A0A7X9KM62-F1
#
_cell.length_a   1.000
_cell.length_b   1.000
_cell.length_c   1.000
_cell.angle_alpha   90.00
_cell.angle_beta   90.00
_cell.angle_gamma   90.00
#
_symmetry.space_group_name_H-M   'P 1'
#
loop_
_entity.id
_entity.type
_entity.pdbx_description
1 polymer ?
#
loop_
_entity_poly.entity_id
_entity_poly.type
_entity_poly.pdbx_seq_one_letter_code
_entity_poly.pdbx_strand_id
1 'polypeptide(L)' 'MARDLAIDLGTANTLVYMKGKGIVLNEPSVIALNRQTGEVLATGREAWQMIGRTPGYIVAVRPLRGGAITDFEIT' A
#
# COMPACT_ATOMS: atom_id res chain seq x y z
N MET A 1 -5.71 -15.14 -22.02
CA MET A 1 -6.14 -13.75 -22.27
C MET A 1 -5.39 -12.84 -21.30
N ALA A 2 -4.71 -11.81 -21.81
CA ALA A 2 -4.13 -10.78 -20.97
C ALA A 2 -5.26 -10.01 -20.26
N ARG A 3 -5.06 -9.63 -19.00
CA ARG A 3 -5.97 -8.74 -18.27
C ARG A 3 -5.46 -7.32 -18.45
N ASP A 4 -6.22 -6.49 -19.16
CA ASP A 4 -5.91 -5.07 -19.31
C ASP A 4 -6.18 -4.36 -17.97
N LEU A 5 -5.12 -3.91 -17.31
CA LEU A 5 -5.16 -3.20 -16.03
C LEU A 5 -4.58 -1.80 -16.18
N ALA A 6 -5.21 -0.83 -15.52
CA ALA A 6 -4.62 0.48 -15.26
C ALA A 6 -4.47 0.65 -13.74
N ILE A 7 -3.30 1.12 -13.29
CA ILE A 7 -2.96 1.27 -11.88
C ILE A 7 -2.69 2.74 -11.62
N ASP A 8 -3.42 3.32 -10.67
CA ASP A 8 -3.16 4.64 -10.10
C ASP A 8 -2.45 4.45 -8.76
N LEU A 9 -1.21 4.89 -8.69
CA LEU A 9 -0.36 4.82 -7.49
C LEU A 9 -0.33 6.20 -6.82
N GLY A 10 -1.40 6.51 -6.08
CA GLY A 10 -1.52 7.75 -5.33
C GLY A 10 -0.81 7.71 -3.97
N THR A 11 -0.41 8.88 -3.47
CA THR A 11 0.19 9.03 -2.12
C THR A 11 -0.77 8.69 -0.98
N ALA A 12 -2.07 8.66 -1.27
CA ALA A 12 -3.13 8.32 -0.31
C ALA A 12 -3.73 6.94 -0.58
N ASN A 13 -4.12 6.66 -1.82
CA ASN A 13 -4.78 5.42 -2.22
C ASN A 13 -4.17 4.88 -3.50
N THR A 14 -4.19 3.55 -3.63
CA THR A 14 -3.89 2.82 -4.85
C THR A 14 -5.21 2.32 -5.43
N LEU A 15 -5.43 2.58 -6.72
CA LEU A 15 -6.59 2.08 -7.45
C LEU A 15 -6.15 1.18 -8.59
N VAL A 16 -6.91 0.12 -8.82
CA VAL A 16 -6.75 -0.72 -10.01
C VAL A 16 -8.05 -0.75 -10.78
N TYR A 17 -7.98 -0.35 -12.05
CA TYR A 17 -9.06 -0.47 -13.01
C TYR A 17 -8.81 -1.69 -13.91
N MET A 18 -9.85 -2.47 -14.18
CA MET A 18 -9.82 -3.56 -15.15
C MET A 18 -10.81 -3.26 -16.28
N LYS A 19 -10.33 -3.33 -17.52
CA LYS A 19 -11.16 -3.10 -18.71
C LYS A 19 -12.38 -4.02 -18.71
N GLY A 20 -13.56 -3.43 -18.83
CA GLY A 20 -14.84 -4.14 -18.82
C GLY A 20 -15.37 -4.52 -17.44
N LYS A 21 -14.63 -4.26 -16.34
CA LYS A 21 -15.12 -4.46 -14.96
C LYS A 21 -15.18 -3.18 -14.13
N GLY A 22 -14.43 -2.15 -14.49
CA GLY A 22 -14.34 -0.94 -13.69
C GLY A 22 -13.22 -1.01 -12.65
N ILE A 23 -13.38 -0.27 -11.54
CA ILE A 23 -12.44 -0.29 -10.42
C ILE A 23 -12.60 -1.62 -9.67
N VAL A 24 -11.52 -2.39 -9.62
CA VAL A 24 -11.47 -3.70 -8.95
C VAL A 24 -10.67 -3.68 -7.64
N LEU A 25 -9.91 -2.60 -7.39
CA LEU A 25 -9.21 -2.37 -6.13
C LEU A 25 -9.21 -0.87 -5.81
N ASN A 26 -9.43 -0.55 -4.54
CA ASN A 26 -9.27 0.80 -3.98
C ASN A 26 -8.84 0.66 -2.52
N GLU A 27 -7.53 0.74 -2.29
CA GLU A 27 -6.91 0.51 -0.99
C GLU A 27 -6.03 1.71 -0.59
N PRO A 28 -5.91 2.04 0.70
CA PRO A 28 -4.91 3.00 1.16
C PRO A 28 -3.49 2.60 0.71
N SER A 29 -2.70 3.56 0.23
CA SER A 29 -1.30 3.36 -0.15
C SER A 29 -0.40 3.31 1.08
N VAL A 30 -0.58 2.27 1.89
CA VAL A 30 0.12 2.09 3.17
C VAL A 30 0.48 0.63 3.38
N ILE A 31 1.59 0.42 4.06
CA ILE A 31 2.06 -0.88 4.49
C ILE A 31 2.36 -0.84 6.00
N ALA A 32 2.15 -1.96 6.67
CA ALA A 32 2.57 -2.15 8.05
C ALA A 32 3.87 -2.94 8.05
N LEU A 33 4.93 -2.36 8.60
CA LEU A 33 6.28 -2.90 8.61
C LEU A 33 6.71 -3.17 10.04
N ASN A 34 7.22 -4.37 10.31
CA ASN A 34 8.00 -4.63 11.50
C ASN A 34 9.40 -4.02 11.31
N ARG A 35 9.70 -2.90 11.97
CA ARG A 35 11.01 -2.22 11.83
C ARG A 35 12.20 -2.99 12.36
N GLN A 36 11.99 -4.00 13.20
CA GLN A 36 13.08 -4.80 13.74
C GLN A 36 13.53 -5.87 12.75
N THR A 37 12.60 -6.44 11.99
CA THR A 37 12.86 -7.55 11.05
C THR A 37 12.87 -7.11 9.59
N GLY A 38 12.26 -5.97 9.26
CA GLY A 38 11.98 -5.54 7.89
C GLY A 38 10.77 -6.23 7.26
N GLU A 39 10.05 -7.07 8.02
CA GLU A 39 8.92 -7.84 7.49
C GLU A 39 7.68 -6.96 7.24
N VAL A 40 7.08 -7.12 6.06
CA VAL A 40 5.76 -6.54 5.75
C VAL A 40 4.68 -7.41 6.37
N LEU A 41 3.98 -6.88 7.35
CA LEU A 41 2.92 -7.59 8.08
C LEU A 41 1.55 -7.48 7.41
N ALA A 42 1.28 -6.34 6.78
CA ALA A 42 0.03 -6.07 6.08
C ALA A 42 0.19 -4.94 5.05
N THR A 43 -0.79 -4.81 4.14
CA THR A 43 -0.88 -3.72 3.17
C THR A 43 -2.32 -3.20 3.09
N GLY A 44 -2.52 -2.04 2.48
CA GLY A 44 -3.87 -1.51 2.24
C GLY A 44 -4.64 -1.21 3.53
N ARG A 45 -5.92 -1.56 3.55
CA ARG A 45 -6.82 -1.30 4.69
C ARG A 45 -6.40 -2.02 5.96
N GLU A 46 -5.82 -3.22 5.89
CA GLU A 46 -5.34 -3.93 7.07
C GLU A 46 -4.18 -3.19 7.72
N ALA A 47 -3.20 -2.76 6.93
CA ALA A 47 -2.11 -1.91 7.41
C ALA A 47 -2.61 -0.57 7.96
N TRP A 48 -3.61 0.04 7.31
CA TRP A 48 -4.23 1.27 7.78
C TRP A 48 -4.86 1.11 9.17
N GLN A 49 -5.53 -0.01 9.41
CA GLN A 49 -6.16 -0.30 10.70
C GLN A 49 -5.16 -0.52 11.84
N MET A 50 -3.91 -0.84 11.53
CA MET A 50 -2.84 -1.00 12.52
C MET A 50 -2.29 0.34 13.05
N ILE A 51 -2.53 1.46 12.35
CA ILE A 51 -2.03 2.79 12.73
C ILE A 51 -2.49 3.16 14.16
N GLY A 52 -1.51 3.36 15.04
CA GLY A 52 -1.76 3.75 16.43
C GLY A 52 -2.38 2.64 17.29
N ARG A 53 -2.46 1.40 16.80
CA ARG A 53 -3.07 0.24 17.49
C ARG A 53 -2.12 -0.93 17.68
N THR A 54 -0.90 -0.83 17.17
CA THR A 54 0.16 -1.84 17.29
C THR A 54 1.31 -1.33 18.17
N PRO A 55 2.16 -2.23 18.72
CA PRO A 55 3.40 -1.84 19.37
C PRO A 55 4.26 -0.94 18.48
N GLY A 56 5.05 -0.04 19.08
CA GLY A 56 5.79 1.00 18.35
C GLY A 56 6.85 0.51 17.35
N TYR A 57 7.26 -0.76 17.42
CA TYR A 57 8.15 -1.36 16.42
C TYR A 57 7.41 -1.78 15.13
N ILE A 58 6.08 -1.83 15.15
CA ILE A 58 5.25 -1.96 13.95
C ILE A 58 4.87 -0.55 13.52
N VAL A 59 5.35 -0.14 12.36
CA VAL A 59 5.10 1.19 11.82
C VAL A 59 4.28 1.11 10.55
N ALA A 60 3.46 2.13 10.32
CA ALA A 60 2.85 2.34 9.02
C ALA A 60 3.79 3.17 8.14
N VAL A 61 4.08 2.68 6.95
CA VAL A 61 4.89 3.38 5.93
C VAL A 61 4.01 3.68 4.73
N ARG A 62 4.18 4.88 4.14
CA ARG A 62 3.59 5.24 2.86
C ARG A 62 4.70 5.28 1.82
N PRO A 63 4.77 4.30 0.90
CA PRO A 63 5.88 4.22 -0.06
C PRO A 63 5.84 5.32 -1.12
N LEU A 64 4.73 6.07 -1.19
CA LEU A 64 4.50 7.14 -2.16
C LEU A 64 4.32 8.47 -1.42
N ARG A 65 5.19 9.45 -1.71
CA ARG A 65 5.11 10.80 -1.12
C ARG A 65 5.52 11.85 -2.14
N GLY A 66 4.80 12.97 -2.18
CA GLY A 66 5.07 14.07 -3.12
C GLY A 66 4.96 13.68 -4.60
N GLY A 67 4.25 12.60 -4.92
CA GLY A 67 4.16 12.06 -6.29
C GLY A 67 5.35 11.19 -6.71
N ALA A 68 6.26 10.87 -5.80
CA ALA A 68 7.41 10.02 -6.05
C ALA A 68 7.38 8.78 -5.14
N ILE A 69 8.10 7.74 -5.57
CA ILE A 69 8.44 6.60 -4.73
C ILE A 69 9.53 7.05 -3.76
N THR A 70 9.30 6.88 -2.47
CA THR A 70 10.25 7.33 -1.43
C THR A 70 10.93 6.21 -0.66
N ASP A 71 10.41 4.99 -0.74
CA ASP A 71 10.98 3.80 -0.09
C ASP A 71 11.08 2.67 -1.11
N PHE A 72 12.30 2.40 -1.60
CA PHE A 72 12.57 1.44 -2.69
C PHE A 72 12.92 0.03 -2.19
N GLU A 73 13.28 -0.14 -0.92
CA GLU A 73 13.85 -1.41 -0.39
C GLU A 73 12.87 -2.26 0.42
N ILE A 74 11.58 -1.93 0.41
CA ILE A 74 10.59 -2.71 1.16
C ILE A 74 10.08 -3.83 0.26
N THR A 75 10.53 -5.07 0.51
CA THR A 75 10.22 -6.26 -0.30
C THR A 75 9.74 -7.41 0.57
#